data_AF-A0A958GN75-F1
#
_entry.id   AF-A0A958GN75-F1
#
_cell.length_a   1.000
_cell.length_b   1.000
_cell.length_c   1.000
_cell.angle_alpha   90.00
_cell.angle_beta   90.00
_cell.angle_gamma   90.00
#
_symmetry.space_group_name_H-M   'P 1'
#
loop_
_entity.id
_entity.type
_entity.pdbx_description
1 polymer ?
#
loop_
_entity_poly.entity_id
_entity_poly.type
_entity_poly.pdbx_seq_one_letter_code
_entity_poly.pdbx_strand_id
1 'polypeptide(L)'
;MNAPSTSWTTTKTMPSHARSTRAACIVAPRTLAIVDTPLAELGTNDLLIAVEGSGVCGSHHAVWQGQPWFTYPLPAGAPGHEGWGEVIATGDTCRQLLGRRVAYLSEQAFALLDIASADQVVPLPDHPSVGLFPGEAVGCAINI
;
A
#
# COMPACT_ATOMS: atom_id res chain seq x y z
N MET A 1 -10.21 28.46 -9.02
CA MET A 1 -9.03 28.34 -8.13
C MET A 1 -8.42 26.99 -8.45
N ASN A 2 -7.33 26.96 -9.21
CA ASN A 2 -6.69 25.71 -9.61
C ASN A 2 -5.75 25.28 -8.49
N ALA A 3 -5.88 24.03 -8.04
CA ALA A 3 -4.91 23.43 -7.12
C ALA A 3 -3.53 23.39 -7.80
N PRO A 4 -2.43 23.60 -7.06
CA PRO A 4 -1.09 23.50 -7.63
C PRO A 4 -0.86 22.07 -8.11
N SER A 5 -0.51 21.91 -9.39
CA SER A 5 -0.13 20.62 -9.96
C SER A 5 1.25 20.23 -9.43
N THR A 6 1.30 19.32 -8.46
CA THR A 6 2.56 18.77 -7.94
C THR A 6 3.17 17.84 -8.99
N SER A 7 4.37 18.16 -9.48
CA SER A 7 5.06 17.34 -10.47
C SER A 7 5.67 16.09 -9.82
N TRP A 8 5.36 14.90 -10.35
CA TRP A 8 5.92 13.63 -9.86
C TRP A 8 7.30 13.35 -10.47
N THR A 9 8.11 12.56 -9.75
CA THR A 9 9.37 11.99 -10.29
C THR A 9 9.21 10.49 -10.43
N THR A 10 9.71 9.91 -11.52
CA THR A 10 9.42 8.50 -11.86
C THR A 10 10.62 7.83 -12.53
N THR A 11 10.94 6.59 -12.13
CA THR A 11 12.05 5.77 -12.66
C THR A 11 11.67 4.97 -13.91
N LYS A 12 10.38 4.73 -14.11
CA LYS A 12 9.81 4.10 -15.32
C LYS A 12 8.93 5.14 -16.01
N THR A 13 8.70 5.05 -17.33
CA THR A 13 7.60 5.81 -17.94
C THR A 13 6.30 5.29 -17.35
N MET A 14 5.87 5.86 -16.22
CA MET A 14 4.51 5.68 -15.75
C MET A 14 3.63 6.27 -16.83
N PRO A 15 2.61 5.54 -17.32
CA PRO A 15 1.61 6.18 -18.15
C PRO A 15 1.16 7.42 -17.39
N SER A 16 1.06 8.56 -18.07
CA SER A 16 0.53 9.83 -17.51
C SER A 16 -0.90 9.74 -16.96
N HIS A 17 -1.42 8.51 -16.82
CA HIS A 17 -2.77 8.10 -16.53
C HIS A 17 -2.86 6.86 -15.62
N ALA A 18 -1.85 6.51 -14.82
CA ALA A 18 -2.07 5.58 -13.70
C ALA A 18 -2.96 6.28 -12.65
N ARG A 19 -4.23 6.47 -13.01
CA ARG A 19 -5.29 7.14 -12.25
C ARG A 19 -6.05 6.16 -11.38
N SER A 20 -5.77 4.87 -11.50
CA SER A 20 -6.44 3.81 -10.77
C SER A 20 -5.52 2.61 -10.55
N THR A 21 -5.88 1.81 -9.56
CA THR A 21 -5.23 0.55 -9.17
C THR A 21 -6.28 -0.53 -8.96
N ARG A 22 -5.88 -1.79 -9.13
CA ARG A 22 -6.73 -2.92 -8.72
C ARG A 22 -6.46 -3.22 -7.26
N ALA A 23 -7.52 -3.33 -6.49
CA ALA A 23 -7.47 -3.63 -5.06
C ALA A 23 -8.51 -4.67 -4.67
N ALA A 24 -8.21 -5.45 -3.63
CA ALA A 24 -9.18 -6.34 -3.00
C ALA A 24 -10.10 -5.52 -2.09
N CYS A 25 -11.40 -5.75 -2.19
CA CYS A 25 -12.41 -5.16 -1.33
C CYS A 25 -13.18 -6.29 -0.66
N ILE A 26 -13.19 -6.32 0.67
CA ILE A 26 -14.03 -7.26 1.43
C ILE A 26 -15.46 -6.70 1.41
N VAL A 27 -16.32 -7.31 0.60
CA VAL A 27 -17.67 -6.80 0.31
C VAL A 27 -18.74 -7.39 1.22
N ALA A 28 -18.45 -8.52 1.86
CA ALA A 28 -19.29 -9.19 2.84
C ALA A 28 -18.43 -10.18 3.64
N PRO A 29 -18.94 -10.77 4.75
CA PRO A 29 -18.24 -11.84 5.45
C PRO A 29 -17.80 -12.94 4.48
N ARG A 30 -16.52 -13.32 4.57
CA ARG A 30 -15.86 -14.31 3.71
C ARG A 30 -15.96 -14.07 2.21
N THR A 31 -16.21 -12.84 1.79
CA THR A 31 -16.44 -12.50 0.38
C THR A 31 -15.58 -11.30 0.00
N LEU A 32 -14.74 -11.48 -1.02
CA LEU A 32 -13.94 -10.42 -1.60
C LEU A 32 -14.30 -10.19 -3.07
N ALA A 33 -14.19 -8.95 -3.51
CA ALA A 33 -14.20 -8.56 -4.91
C ALA A 33 -12.88 -7.87 -5.26
N ILE A 34 -12.43 -8.02 -6.51
CA ILE A 34 -11.37 -7.17 -7.04
C ILE A 34 -12.03 -5.99 -7.73
N VAL A 35 -11.64 -4.78 -7.33
CA VAL A 35 -12.20 -3.54 -7.85
C VAL A 35 -11.09 -2.65 -8.39
N ASP A 36 -11.39 -1.89 -9.45
CA ASP A 36 -10.56 -0.76 -9.87
C ASP A 36 -10.94 0.46 -9.04
N THR A 37 -9.98 1.04 -8.33
CA THR A 37 -10.18 2.24 -7.50
C THR A 37 -9.24 3.34 -7.96
N PRO A 38 -9.65 4.62 -7.96
CA PRO A 38 -8.74 5.70 -8.31
C PRO A 38 -7.57 5.78 -7.32
N LEU A 39 -6.39 6.16 -7.82
CA LEU A 39 -5.27 6.55 -6.98
C LEU A 39 -5.42 8.01 -6.58
N ALA A 40 -5.12 8.32 -5.32
CA ALA A 40 -5.03 9.69 -4.85
C ALA A 40 -3.84 10.42 -5.50
N GLU A 41 -3.89 11.75 -5.54
CA GLU A 41 -2.73 12.54 -5.91
C GLU A 41 -1.65 12.42 -4.82
N LEU A 42 -0.38 12.25 -5.23
CA LEU A 42 0.73 12.22 -4.28
C LEU A 42 0.97 13.61 -3.68
N GLY A 43 1.02 13.65 -2.35
CA GLY A 43 1.57 14.76 -1.59
C GLY A 43 3.09 14.85 -1.74
N THR A 44 3.67 15.92 -1.19
CA THR A 44 5.11 16.19 -1.30
C THR A 44 5.99 15.15 -0.60
N ASN A 45 5.46 14.46 0.42
CA ASN A 45 6.16 13.41 1.18
C ASN A 45 5.69 11.98 0.85
N ASP A 46 4.85 11.82 -0.16
CA ASP A 46 4.24 10.52 -0.46
C ASP A 46 5.08 9.72 -1.45
N LEU A 47 5.00 8.39 -1.32
CA LEU A 47 5.56 7.42 -2.23
C LEU A 47 4.41 6.67 -2.90
N LEU A 48 4.50 6.46 -4.20
CA LEU A 48 3.71 5.46 -4.90
C LEU A 48 4.53 4.18 -5.00
N ILE A 49 3.97 3.10 -4.47
CA ILE A 49 4.66 1.82 -4.33
C ILE A 49 3.98 0.79 -5.23
N ALA A 50 4.75 0.12 -6.08
CA ALA A 50 4.34 -1.10 -6.76
C ALA A 50 4.42 -2.26 -5.78
N VAL A 51 3.26 -2.70 -5.30
CA VAL A 51 3.16 -3.68 -4.22
C VAL A 51 3.54 -5.07 -4.72
N GLU A 52 4.52 -5.68 -4.07
CA GLU A 52 4.94 -7.07 -4.32
C GLU A 52 4.22 -8.05 -3.40
N GLY A 53 3.84 -7.60 -2.19
CA GLY A 53 3.03 -8.36 -1.26
C GLY A 53 2.61 -7.55 -0.04
N SER A 54 1.73 -8.16 0.76
CA SER A 54 1.17 -7.60 1.99
C SER A 54 1.02 -8.71 3.03
N GLY A 55 1.28 -8.39 4.29
CA GLY A 55 1.13 -9.32 5.40
C GLY A 55 -0.33 -9.55 5.77
N VAL A 56 -0.63 -10.74 6.30
CA VAL A 56 -1.92 -11.07 6.90
C VAL A 56 -1.69 -11.41 8.36
N CYS A 57 -2.37 -10.72 9.28
CA CYS A 57 -2.21 -10.89 10.72
C CYS A 57 -3.53 -11.25 11.40
N GLY A 58 -3.47 -11.56 12.70
CA GLY A 58 -4.62 -12.10 13.45
C GLY A 58 -5.85 -11.19 13.47
N SER A 59 -5.65 -9.87 13.39
CA SER A 59 -6.73 -8.88 13.37
C SER A 59 -7.59 -8.97 12.11
N HIS A 60 -7.05 -9.46 10.98
CA HIS A 60 -7.82 -9.68 9.76
C HIS A 60 -8.90 -10.76 9.92
N HIS A 61 -8.73 -11.69 10.86
CA HIS A 61 -9.69 -12.77 11.08
C HIS A 61 -11.08 -12.24 11.46
N ALA A 62 -11.15 -11.25 12.36
CA ALA A 62 -12.43 -10.71 12.81
C ALA A 62 -13.20 -10.04 11.66
N VAL A 63 -12.49 -9.32 10.78
CA VAL A 63 -13.08 -8.68 9.59
C VAL A 63 -13.48 -9.72 8.54
N TRP A 64 -12.70 -10.77 8.35
CA TRP A 64 -13.05 -11.81 7.37
C TRP A 64 -14.28 -12.61 7.81
N GLN A 65 -14.42 -12.86 9.12
CA GLN A 65 -15.51 -13.64 9.69
C GLN A 65 -16.86 -12.92 9.70
N GLY A 66 -16.89 -11.59 9.60
CA GLY A 66 -18.15 -10.84 9.73
C GLY A 66 -18.55 -10.56 11.17
N GLN A 67 -17.59 -10.25 12.05
CA GLN A 67 -17.95 -9.87 13.42
C GLN A 67 -18.92 -8.66 13.41
N PRO A 68 -19.90 -8.61 14.34
CA PRO A 68 -21.06 -7.72 14.23
C PRO A 68 -20.75 -6.22 14.32
N TRP A 69 -19.52 -5.85 14.68
CA TRP A 69 -19.06 -4.45 14.75
C TRP A 69 -18.42 -3.95 13.44
N PHE A 70 -18.36 -4.76 12.38
CA PHE A 70 -17.90 -4.33 11.06
C PHE A 70 -19.07 -4.03 10.12
N THR A 71 -18.90 -2.97 9.33
CA THR A 71 -19.82 -2.59 8.25
C THR A 71 -19.14 -2.86 6.91
N TYR A 72 -19.85 -3.53 6.01
CA TYR A 72 -19.38 -3.86 4.67
C TYR A 72 -20.14 -3.04 3.61
N PRO A 73 -19.55 -2.78 2.43
CA PRO A 73 -18.19 -3.15 2.02
C PRO A 73 -17.12 -2.32 2.76
N LEU A 74 -15.94 -2.90 2.96
CA LEU A 74 -14.77 -2.14 3.39
C LEU A 74 -14.22 -1.27 2.25
N PRO A 75 -13.46 -0.21 2.55
CA PRO A 75 -12.68 0.50 1.54
C PRO A 75 -11.81 -0.46 0.71
N ALA A 76 -11.57 -0.11 -0.55
CA ALA A 76 -10.71 -0.89 -1.43
C ALA A 76 -9.28 -0.95 -0.87
N GLY A 77 -8.69 -2.15 -0.83
CA GLY A 77 -7.36 -2.39 -0.26
C GLY A 77 -7.36 -2.64 1.25
N ALA A 78 -8.47 -2.38 1.95
CA ALA A 78 -8.55 -2.55 3.39
C ALA A 78 -8.82 -4.01 3.80
N PRO A 79 -8.37 -4.44 4.99
CA PRO A 79 -7.51 -3.73 5.95
C PRO A 79 -6.01 -4.04 5.71
N GLY A 80 -5.47 -3.72 4.53
CA GLY A 80 -4.05 -3.97 4.23
C GLY A 80 -3.15 -3.07 5.08
N HIS A 81 -2.83 -3.51 6.30
CA HIS A 81 -2.07 -2.78 7.33
C HIS A 81 -0.61 -2.48 6.93
N GLU A 82 -0.08 -3.26 5.99
CA GLU A 82 1.29 -3.12 5.53
C GLU A 82 1.47 -3.65 4.12
N GLY A 83 2.58 -3.29 3.49
CA GLY A 83 3.08 -3.96 2.30
C GLY A 83 4.59 -3.87 2.16
N TRP A 84 5.09 -4.57 1.15
CA TRP A 84 6.44 -4.34 0.63
C TRP A 84 6.41 -4.29 -0.90
N GLY A 85 7.34 -3.54 -1.47
CA GLY A 85 7.39 -3.34 -2.92
C GLY A 85 8.42 -2.31 -3.35
N GLU A 86 8.36 -1.92 -4.61
CA GLU A 86 9.26 -0.94 -5.22
C GLU A 86 8.62 0.45 -5.25
N VAL A 87 9.35 1.48 -4.85
CA VAL A 87 8.94 2.88 -5.01
C VAL A 87 9.06 3.28 -6.48
N ILE A 88 7.92 3.50 -7.14
CA ILE A 88 7.85 3.81 -8.58
C ILE A 88 7.59 5.29 -8.88
N ALA A 89 7.07 6.05 -7.90
CA ALA A 89 6.99 7.51 -7.97
C ALA A 89 7.09 8.12 -6.57
N THR A 90 7.48 9.38 -6.50
CA THR A 90 7.62 10.11 -5.23
C THR A 90 7.11 11.55 -5.35
N GLY A 91 6.71 12.10 -4.21
CA GLY A 91 6.68 13.54 -3.99
C GLY A 91 8.10 14.14 -3.94
N ASP A 92 8.16 15.47 -3.80
CA ASP A 92 9.41 16.23 -3.91
C ASP A 92 10.39 15.98 -2.75
N THR A 93 9.91 15.75 -1.53
CA THR A 93 10.77 15.66 -0.34
C THR A 93 11.37 14.27 -0.13
N CYS A 94 10.94 13.27 -0.92
CA CYS A 94 11.33 11.88 -0.75
C CYS A 94 11.94 11.24 -2.01
N ARG A 95 12.42 12.08 -2.96
CA ARG A 95 13.03 11.65 -4.23
C ARG A 95 14.18 10.63 -4.09
N GLN A 96 14.92 10.68 -2.98
CA GLN A 96 16.00 9.74 -2.67
C GLN A 96 15.53 8.28 -2.50
N LEU A 97 14.24 8.05 -2.33
CA LEU A 97 13.64 6.71 -2.19
C LEU A 97 13.19 6.12 -3.53
N LEU A 98 13.20 6.90 -4.62
CA LEU A 98 12.75 6.42 -5.93
C LEU A 98 13.58 5.22 -6.42
N GLY A 99 12.90 4.17 -6.88
CA GLY A 99 13.51 2.90 -7.32
C GLY A 99 13.99 1.99 -6.18
N ARG A 100 13.82 2.38 -4.91
CA ARG A 100 14.17 1.53 -3.77
C ARG A 100 13.05 0.55 -3.49
N ARG A 101 13.42 -0.67 -3.09
CA ARG A 101 12.49 -1.58 -2.41
C ARG A 101 12.30 -1.13 -0.97
N VAL A 102 11.07 -1.17 -0.50
CA VAL A 102 10.66 -0.70 0.82
C VAL A 102 9.63 -1.63 1.45
N ALA A 103 9.58 -1.63 2.77
CA ALA A 103 8.44 -2.09 3.54
C ALA A 103 7.76 -0.89 4.18
N TYR A 104 6.43 -0.94 4.34
CA TYR A 104 5.67 0.23 4.75
C TYR A 104 4.37 -0.13 5.47
N LEU A 105 3.91 0.77 6.32
CA LEU A 105 2.57 0.71 6.92
C LEU A 105 1.55 1.45 6.06
N SER A 106 0.34 0.91 5.98
CA SER A 106 -0.78 1.44 5.20
C SER A 106 -2.09 0.93 5.79
N GLU A 107 -3.23 1.31 5.21
CA GLU A 107 -4.53 0.69 5.49
C GLU A 107 -5.16 0.11 4.20
N GLN A 108 -4.44 0.18 3.08
CA GLN A 108 -4.94 -0.11 1.74
C GLN A 108 -4.02 -1.03 0.93
N ALA A 109 -3.07 -1.69 1.59
CA ALA A 109 -2.01 -2.46 0.93
C ALA A 109 -2.47 -3.77 0.26
N PHE A 110 -3.74 -4.17 0.37
CA PHE A 110 -4.30 -5.23 -0.49
C PHE A 110 -4.63 -4.69 -1.89
N ALA A 111 -3.63 -4.07 -2.54
CA ALA A 111 -3.72 -3.46 -3.85
C ALA A 111 -2.44 -3.71 -4.66
N LEU A 112 -2.49 -3.50 -5.98
CA LEU A 112 -1.28 -3.60 -6.83
C LEU A 112 -0.39 -2.36 -6.73
N LEU A 113 -1.00 -1.22 -6.38
CA LEU A 113 -0.34 0.05 -6.16
C LEU A 113 -0.93 0.63 -4.88
N ASP A 114 -0.08 1.19 -4.05
CA ASP A 114 -0.48 1.85 -2.81
C ASP A 114 0.34 3.11 -2.58
N ILE A 115 -0.23 4.04 -1.80
CA ILE A 115 0.40 5.31 -1.45
C ILE A 115 0.71 5.31 0.04
N ALA A 116 1.97 5.57 0.38
CA ALA A 116 2.41 5.69 1.77
C ALA A 116 3.25 6.95 1.97
N SER A 117 3.11 7.59 3.14
CA SER A 117 4.03 8.64 3.56
C SER A 117 5.43 8.06 3.73
N ALA A 118 6.46 8.79 3.30
CA ALA A 118 7.85 8.41 3.51
C ALA A 118 8.20 8.17 5.00
N ASP A 119 7.43 8.76 5.93
CA ASP A 119 7.60 8.57 7.37
C ASP A 119 7.12 7.19 7.87
N GLN A 120 6.35 6.46 7.06
CA GLN A 120 5.82 5.12 7.37
C GLN A 120 6.56 4.02 6.62
N VAL A 121 7.75 4.33 6.10
CA VAL A 121 8.48 3.49 5.15
C VAL A 121 9.87 3.19 5.66
N VAL A 122 10.29 1.93 5.51
CA VAL A 122 11.66 1.46 5.81
C VAL A 122 12.27 0.92 4.51
N PRO A 123 13.39 1.50 4.02
CA PRO A 123 14.12 0.95 2.89
C PRO A 123 14.65 -0.45 3.19
N LEU A 124 14.40 -1.39 2.28
CA LEU A 124 14.92 -2.74 2.39
C LEU A 124 16.39 -2.78 1.93
N PRO A 125 17.22 -3.64 2.55
CA PRO A 125 18.57 -3.90 2.05
C PRO A 125 18.54 -4.47 0.64
N ASP A 126 19.46 -4.02 -0.21
CA ASP A 126 19.67 -4.60 -1.54
C ASP A 126 20.49 -5.89 -1.41
N HIS A 127 19.82 -6.95 -0.94
CA HIS A 127 20.42 -8.26 -0.73
C HIS A 127 19.53 -9.37 -1.32
N PRO A 128 20.08 -10.33 -2.09
CA PRO A 128 19.28 -11.34 -2.80
C PRO A 128 18.41 -12.23 -1.90
N SER A 129 18.73 -12.33 -0.61
CA SER A 129 17.95 -13.10 0.36
C SER A 129 16.68 -12.38 0.85
N VAL A 130 16.53 -11.08 0.58
CA VAL A 130 15.37 -10.29 1.00
C VAL A 130 14.26 -10.48 -0.04
N GLY A 131 13.53 -11.58 0.09
CA GLY A 131 12.38 -11.92 -0.76
C GLY A 131 11.07 -11.37 -0.22
N LEU A 132 10.43 -12.13 0.67
CA LEU A 132 9.19 -11.77 1.37
C LEU A 132 9.50 -10.94 2.62
N PHE A 133 8.70 -9.90 2.88
CA PHE A 133 8.90 -9.02 4.04
C PHE A 133 7.57 -8.64 4.72
N PRO A 134 6.88 -9.57 5.41
CA PRO A 134 5.66 -9.27 6.16
C PRO A 134 6.00 -8.67 7.54
N GLY A 135 6.46 -7.43 7.57
CA GLY A 135 7.01 -6.77 8.75
C GLY A 135 6.00 -6.60 9.88
N GLU A 136 4.85 -5.99 9.61
CA GLU A 136 3.77 -5.81 10.59
C GLU A 136 3.21 -7.14 11.06
N ALA A 137 2.95 -8.08 10.14
CA ALA A 137 2.36 -9.37 10.52
C ALA A 137 3.31 -10.18 11.41
N VAL A 138 4.63 -10.14 11.15
CA VAL A 138 5.64 -10.72 12.04
C VAL A 138 5.71 -9.96 13.37
N GLY A 139 5.62 -8.63 13.35
CA GLY A 139 5.55 -7.81 14.56
C GLY A 139 4.39 -8.19 15.47
N CYS A 140 3.19 -8.34 14.91
CA CYS A 140 2.00 -8.82 15.64
C CYS A 140 2.19 -10.22 16.23
N ALA A 141 2.88 -11.12 15.53
CA ALA A 141 3.10 -12.48 16.02
C ALA A 141 4.06 -12.54 17.21
N ILE A 142 5.02 -11.61 17.29
CA ILE A 142 6.05 -11.59 18.34
C ILE A 142 5.63 -10.74 19.54
N ASN A 143 4.87 -9.67 19.32
CA ASN A 143 4.45 -8.72 20.34
C ASN A 143 2.97 -8.90 20.73
N ILE A 144 2.68 -10.00 21.41
CA ILE A 144 1.34 -10.38 21.91
C ILE A 144 1.08 -9.90 23.35
#